data_AF-A0A9X8VK41-F1
#
_entry.id   AF-A0A9X8VK41-F1
#
_cell.length_a   1.000
_cell.length_b   1.000
_cell.length_c   1.000
_cell.angle_alpha   90.00
_cell.angle_beta   90.00
_cell.angle_gamma   90.00
#
_symmetry.space_group_name_H-M   'P 1'
#
loop_
_entity.id
_entity.type
_entity.pdbx_description
1 polymer ?
#
loop_
_entity_poly.entity_id
_entity_poly.type
_entity_poly.pdbx_seq_one_letter_code
_entity_poly.pdbx_strand_id
1 'polypeptide(L)'
;APGTLIGKDSTDDAMPVKGITNLNNMAMINVSGPGMKGMVGMAARVFAVMSRAGISVVLITQSSSEYSISFCVPQGELQRARRALEEEFYLELKDGVLDPLDVMERLA
;
A
#
# COMPACT_ATOMS: atom_id res chain seq x y z
N ALA A 1 11.78 23.64 -30.63
CA ALA A 1 11.02 24.17 -29.48
C ALA A 1 11.87 23.99 -28.22
N PRO A 2 11.79 24.87 -27.21
CA PRO A 2 12.47 24.65 -25.93
C PRO A 2 11.90 23.41 -25.22
N GLY A 3 12.76 22.60 -24.60
CA GLY A 3 12.40 21.36 -23.88
C GLY A 3 12.49 21.49 -22.36
N THR A 4 12.56 20.37 -21.65
CA THR A 4 12.73 20.33 -20.19
C THR A 4 14.21 20.41 -19.81
N LEU A 5 14.60 21.38 -18.97
CA LEU A 5 15.93 21.44 -18.37
C LEU A 5 15.90 20.77 -16.99
N ILE A 6 16.74 19.76 -16.78
CA ILE A 6 16.94 19.13 -15.46
C ILE A 6 18.31 19.60 -14.97
N GLY A 7 18.32 20.51 -13.99
CA GLY A 7 19.53 21.16 -13.47
C GLY A 7 19.44 21.38 -11.96
N LYS A 8 20.53 21.92 -11.39
CA LYS A 8 20.66 22.15 -9.94
C LYS A 8 19.89 23.39 -9.46
N ASP A 9 19.60 24.31 -10.37
CA ASP A 9 18.99 25.59 -10.04
C ASP A 9 17.49 25.40 -9.76
N SER A 10 17.07 25.74 -8.54
CA SER A 10 15.66 25.81 -8.15
C SER A 10 15.13 27.23 -8.38
N THR A 11 14.17 27.39 -9.29
CA THR A 11 13.48 28.67 -9.51
C THR A 11 12.37 28.87 -8.46
N ASP A 12 12.44 29.99 -7.74
CA ASP A 12 11.48 30.65 -6.82
C ASP A 12 10.28 29.83 -6.24
N ASP A 13 10.18 29.85 -4.92
CA ASP A 13 9.24 29.09 -4.06
C ASP A 13 7.78 29.59 -4.10
N ALA A 14 7.48 30.62 -4.91
CA ALA A 14 6.14 31.22 -4.96
C ALA A 14 5.02 30.28 -5.45
N MET A 15 5.38 29.14 -6.07
CA MET A 15 4.44 28.11 -6.53
C MET A 15 4.96 26.73 -6.12
N PRO A 16 4.47 26.13 -5.01
CA PRO A 16 5.03 24.90 -4.46
C PRO A 16 4.71 23.65 -5.30
N VAL A 17 3.60 23.65 -6.06
CA VAL A 17 3.24 22.53 -6.93
C VAL A 17 3.79 22.78 -8.33
N LYS A 18 4.72 21.93 -8.78
CA LYS A 18 5.38 22.05 -10.10
C LYS A 18 4.91 21.00 -11.13
N GLY A 19 4.15 20.00 -10.69
CA GLY A 19 3.65 18.94 -11.55
C GLY A 19 2.67 18.03 -10.84
N ILE A 20 1.72 17.48 -11.61
CA ILE A 20 0.76 16.46 -11.16
C ILE A 20 0.96 15.27 -12.09
N THR A 21 1.15 14.09 -11.50
CA THR A 21 1.24 12.81 -12.22
C THR A 21 0.22 11.85 -11.65
N ASN A 22 -0.17 10.86 -12.45
CA ASN A 22 -1.14 9.84 -12.05
C ASN A 22 -0.55 8.45 -12.25
N LEU A 23 -0.90 7.53 -11.37
CA LEU A 23 -0.58 6.11 -11.42
C LEU A 23 -1.87 5.33 -11.62
N ASN A 24 -2.15 4.93 -12.87
CA ASN A 24 -3.34 4.17 -13.23
C ASN A 24 -3.20 2.68 -12.91
N ASN A 25 -4.33 1.96 -12.90
CA ASN A 25 -4.38 0.50 -12.76
C ASN A 25 -3.75 0.01 -11.46
N MET A 26 -4.15 0.63 -10.35
CA MET A 26 -3.73 0.24 -9.02
C MET A 26 -4.86 -0.49 -8.28
N ALA A 27 -4.50 -1.37 -7.37
CA ALA A 27 -5.40 -1.93 -6.37
C ALA A 27 -4.90 -1.54 -4.97
N MET A 28 -5.81 -1.17 -4.09
CA MET A 28 -5.49 -0.92 -2.68
C MET A 28 -6.00 -2.07 -1.84
N ILE A 29 -5.15 -2.57 -0.96
CA ILE A 29 -5.49 -3.59 0.02
C ILE A 29 -5.38 -2.95 1.39
N ASN A 30 -6.41 -3.11 2.20
CA ASN A 30 -6.45 -2.66 3.58
C ASN A 30 -6.50 -3.87 4.52
N VAL A 31 -5.49 -3.94 5.40
CA VAL A 31 -5.39 -4.93 6.47
C VAL A 31 -5.78 -4.22 7.76
N SER A 32 -6.91 -4.60 8.36
CA SER A 32 -7.42 -3.99 9.59
C SER A 32 -7.81 -5.04 10.62
N GLY A 33 -7.95 -4.60 11.86
CA GLY A 33 -8.53 -5.41 12.92
C GLY A 33 -7.88 -5.14 14.27
N PRO A 34 -8.46 -5.68 15.36
CA PRO A 34 -7.94 -5.49 16.71
C PRO A 34 -6.49 -6.00 16.87
N GLY A 35 -6.08 -7.00 16.11
CA GLY A 35 -4.71 -7.52 16.07
C GLY A 35 -3.68 -6.55 15.51
N MET A 36 -4.09 -5.60 14.65
CA MET A 36 -3.18 -4.56 14.19
C MET A 36 -2.74 -3.64 15.34
N LYS A 37 -3.66 -3.37 16.26
CA LYS A 37 -3.44 -2.53 17.43
C LYS A 37 -3.00 -3.38 18.63
N GLY A 38 -1.70 -3.51 18.83
CA GLY A 38 -1.12 -4.13 20.03
C GLY A 38 -0.39 -5.45 19.79
N MET A 39 -0.47 -6.04 18.57
CA MET A 39 0.41 -7.14 18.18
C MET A 39 1.61 -6.59 17.41
N VAL A 40 2.78 -6.64 18.03
CA VAL A 40 4.03 -6.22 17.39
C VAL A 40 4.36 -7.14 16.22
N GLY A 41 4.67 -6.54 15.07
CA GLY A 41 5.17 -7.26 13.89
C GLY A 41 4.15 -7.52 12.78
N MET A 42 2.88 -7.13 12.95
CA MET A 42 1.86 -7.29 11.89
C MET A 42 2.23 -6.55 10.60
N ALA A 43 2.65 -5.28 10.72
CA ALA A 43 3.16 -4.51 9.59
C ALA A 43 4.34 -5.20 8.89
N ALA A 44 5.30 -5.72 9.69
CA ALA A 44 6.46 -6.43 9.16
C ALA A 44 6.06 -7.69 8.41
N ARG A 45 5.07 -8.44 8.91
CA ARG A 45 4.52 -9.63 8.23
C ARG A 45 3.86 -9.26 6.91
N VAL A 46 3.04 -8.21 6.86
CA VAL A 46 2.43 -7.72 5.60
C VAL A 46 3.51 -7.49 4.54
N PHE A 47 4.54 -6.71 4.85
CA PHE A 47 5.59 -6.39 3.87
C PHE A 47 6.51 -7.59 3.58
N ALA A 48 6.74 -8.47 4.54
CA ALA A 48 7.49 -9.70 4.33
C ALA A 48 6.77 -10.64 3.35
N VAL A 49 5.44 -10.76 3.45
CA VAL A 49 4.63 -11.53 2.50
C VAL A 49 4.71 -10.93 1.11
N MET A 50 4.54 -9.62 0.97
CA MET A 50 4.64 -8.94 -0.34
C MET A 50 6.02 -9.15 -0.96
N SER A 51 7.09 -9.05 -0.15
CA SER A 51 8.46 -9.31 -0.58
C SER A 51 8.66 -10.76 -1.03
N ARG A 52 8.22 -11.75 -0.24
CA ARG A 52 8.29 -13.18 -0.60
C ARG A 52 7.50 -13.51 -1.87
N ALA A 53 6.36 -12.84 -2.07
CA ALA A 53 5.54 -12.98 -3.26
C ALA A 53 6.12 -12.27 -4.49
N GLY A 54 7.17 -11.46 -4.33
CA GLY A 54 7.77 -10.66 -5.40
C GLY A 54 6.88 -9.51 -5.87
N ILE A 55 6.04 -8.96 -4.98
CA ILE A 55 5.04 -7.94 -5.30
C ILE A 55 5.54 -6.57 -4.81
N SER A 56 5.62 -5.60 -5.71
CA SER A 56 6.01 -4.24 -5.39
C SER A 56 4.84 -3.47 -4.77
N VAL A 57 5.10 -2.83 -3.64
CA VAL A 57 4.19 -1.88 -3.01
C VAL A 57 4.53 -0.47 -3.46
N VAL A 58 3.53 0.26 -3.95
CA VAL A 58 3.71 1.59 -4.57
C VAL A 58 3.41 2.72 -3.60
N LEU A 59 2.45 2.52 -2.71
CA LEU A 59 2.03 3.50 -1.72
C LEU A 59 1.66 2.76 -0.43
N ILE A 60 2.01 3.35 0.71
CA ILE A 60 1.70 2.82 2.04
C ILE A 60 1.05 3.95 2.83
N THR A 61 -0.09 3.66 3.43
CA THR A 61 -0.74 4.51 4.43
C THR A 61 -1.02 3.67 5.66
N GLN A 62 -0.84 4.28 6.83
CA GLN A 62 -1.10 3.62 8.09
C GLN A 62 -1.96 4.55 8.94
N SER A 63 -3.02 3.98 9.53
CA SER A 63 -3.93 4.74 10.38
C SER A 63 -3.23 5.12 11.68
N SER A 64 -3.38 6.36 12.14
CA SER A 64 -2.81 6.85 13.41
C SER A 64 -3.31 6.09 14.65
N SER A 65 -4.43 5.37 14.51
CA SER A 65 -4.96 4.49 15.54
C SER A 65 -4.23 3.14 15.65
N GLU A 66 -3.29 2.87 14.74
CA GLU A 66 -2.61 1.59 14.53
C GLU A 66 -3.55 0.44 14.16
N TYR A 67 -4.83 0.74 13.89
CA TYR A 67 -5.84 -0.27 13.62
C TYR A 67 -5.80 -0.83 12.19
N SER A 68 -5.12 -0.12 11.27
CA SER A 68 -5.05 -0.57 9.87
C SER A 68 -3.81 -0.09 9.14
N ILE A 69 -3.42 -0.87 8.13
CA ILE A 69 -2.42 -0.52 7.12
C ILE A 69 -3.05 -0.74 5.76
N SER A 70 -3.03 0.29 4.93
CA SER A 70 -3.45 0.21 3.54
C SER A 70 -2.25 0.40 2.63
N PHE A 71 -2.23 -0.33 1.53
CA PHE A 71 -1.14 -0.21 0.57
C PHE A 71 -1.61 -0.52 -0.84
N CYS A 72 -0.94 0.08 -1.82
CA CYS A 72 -1.28 -0.07 -3.22
C CYS A 72 -0.30 -1.00 -3.93
N VAL A 73 -0.83 -1.90 -4.75
CA VAL A 73 -0.10 -2.81 -5.66
C VAL A 73 -0.63 -2.63 -7.09
N PRO A 74 0.15 -2.99 -8.13
CA PRO A 74 -0.39 -3.03 -9.49
C PRO A 74 -1.63 -3.92 -9.56
N GLN A 75 -2.68 -3.50 -10.28
CA GLN A 75 -3.95 -4.23 -10.38
C GLN A 75 -3.75 -5.68 -10.84
N GLY A 76 -2.77 -5.94 -11.73
CA GLY A 76 -2.44 -7.29 -12.20
C GLY A 76 -1.88 -8.22 -11.12
N GLU A 77 -1.34 -7.67 -10.03
CA GLU A 77 -0.77 -8.42 -8.91
C GLU A 77 -1.78 -8.64 -7.77
N LEU A 78 -2.96 -8.02 -7.83
CA LEU A 78 -3.94 -8.03 -6.75
C LEU A 78 -4.28 -9.45 -6.28
N GLN A 79 -4.60 -10.37 -7.20
CA GLN A 79 -5.01 -11.71 -6.82
C GLN A 79 -3.88 -12.50 -6.14
N ARG A 80 -2.63 -12.29 -6.58
CA ARG A 80 -1.45 -12.88 -5.94
C ARG A 80 -1.22 -12.28 -4.56
N ALA A 81 -1.32 -10.96 -4.43
CA ALA A 81 -1.16 -10.25 -3.16
C ALA A 81 -2.22 -10.69 -2.14
N ARG A 82 -3.49 -10.68 -2.55
CA ARG A 82 -4.63 -11.09 -1.73
C ARG A 82 -4.44 -12.52 -1.22
N ARG A 83 -4.16 -13.46 -2.11
CA ARG A 83 -3.97 -14.87 -1.74
C ARG A 83 -2.80 -15.04 -0.76
N ALA A 84 -1.67 -14.40 -1.02
CA ALA A 84 -0.51 -14.50 -0.15
C ALA A 84 -0.79 -13.93 1.26
N LEU A 85 -1.59 -12.86 1.37
CA LEU A 85 -2.01 -12.29 2.65
C LEU A 85 -3.03 -13.18 3.36
N GLU A 86 -4.02 -13.70 2.64
CA GLU A 86 -5.01 -14.64 3.20
C GLU A 86 -4.35 -15.92 3.73
N GLU A 87 -3.30 -16.41 3.05
CA GLU A 87 -2.51 -17.57 3.50
C GLU A 87 -1.63 -17.22 4.72
N GLU A 88 -0.95 -16.07 4.75
CA GLU A 88 -0.12 -15.66 5.90
C GLU A 88 -0.94 -15.41 7.16
N PHE A 89 -2.12 -14.79 7.00
CA PHE A 89 -2.96 -14.32 8.10
C PHE A 89 -4.19 -15.22 8.34
N TYR A 90 -4.15 -16.47 7.86
CA TYR A 90 -5.28 -17.40 7.94
C TYR A 90 -5.82 -17.55 9.37
N LEU A 91 -4.94 -17.69 10.35
CA LEU A 91 -5.32 -17.87 11.75
C LEU A 91 -5.93 -16.59 12.33
N GLU A 92 -5.33 -15.44 12.06
CA GLU A 92 -5.79 -14.15 12.56
C GLU A 92 -7.15 -13.77 11.97
N LEU A 93 -7.37 -14.07 10.69
CA LEU A 93 -8.67 -13.90 10.02
C LEU A 93 -9.72 -14.84 10.61
N LYS A 94 -9.35 -16.10 10.89
CA LYS A 94 -10.26 -17.09 11.46
C LYS A 94 -10.66 -16.77 12.90
N ASP A 95 -9.73 -16.27 13.69
CA ASP A 95 -9.94 -15.95 15.11
C ASP A 95 -10.53 -14.54 15.33
N GLY A 96 -10.79 -13.78 14.25
CA GLY A 96 -11.34 -12.42 14.31
C GLY A 96 -10.35 -11.38 14.86
N VAL A 97 -9.06 -11.72 14.86
CA VAL A 97 -7.95 -10.83 15.22
C VAL A 97 -7.70 -9.84 14.09
N LEU A 98 -7.88 -10.27 12.84
CA LEU A 98 -7.97 -9.40 11.67
C LEU A 98 -9.36 -9.48 11.05
N ASP A 99 -9.81 -8.35 10.52
CA ASP A 99 -10.99 -8.28 9.67
C ASP A 99 -10.68 -8.89 8.29
N PRO A 100 -11.70 -9.36 7.55
CA PRO A 100 -11.54 -9.72 6.15
C PRO A 100 -10.84 -8.61 5.37
N LEU A 101 -9.88 -8.99 4.51
CA LEU A 101 -9.14 -8.02 3.70
C LEU A 101 -10.10 -7.17 2.87
N ASP A 102 -10.03 -5.86 3.07
CA ASP A 102 -10.77 -4.90 2.25
C ASP A 102 -9.94 -4.53 1.02
N VAL A 103 -10.57 -4.57 -0.15
CA VAL A 103 -9.90 -4.43 -1.44
C VAL A 103 -10.65 -3.44 -2.30
N MET A 104 -9.96 -2.39 -2.71
CA MET A 104 -10.42 -1.44 -3.71
C MET A 104 -9.69 -1.70 -5.02
N GLU A 105 -10.42 -2.17 -6.02
CA GLU A 105 -9.89 -2.45 -7.35
C GLU A 105 -10.00 -1.25 -8.28
N ARG A 106 -9.15 -1.21 -9.31
CA ARG A 106 -9.22 -0.25 -10.43
C ARG A 106 -9.18 1.21 -9.95
N LEU A 107 -8.26 1.48 -9.03
CA LEU A 107 -7.94 2.85 -8.63
C LEU A 107 -7.16 3.51 -9.77
N ALA A 108 -7.68 4.67 -10.18
CA ALA A 108 -7.25 5.50 -11.30
C ALA A 108 -7.38 4.84 -12.69
#